data_AF-A0A0C9Z0V5-F1
#
_entry.id   AF-A0A0C9Z0V5-F1
#
_cell.length_a   1.000
_cell.length_b   1.000
_cell.length_c   1.000
_cell.angle_alpha   90.00
_cell.angle_beta   90.00
_cell.angle_gamma   90.00
#
_symmetry.space_group_name_H-M   'P 1'
#
loop_
_entity.id
_entity.type
_entity.pdbx_description
1 polymer ?
#
loop_
_entity_poly.entity_id
_entity_poly.type
_entity_poly.pdbx_seq_one_letter_code
_entity_poly.pdbx_strand_id
1 'polypeptide(L)'
;MKTITLANHKSINCVQHELYLGHNSFCTRHSKPSAWNAFCWKKKKEHDDGMSALLALVQQASEEYRSLSMEDKAALIEEYMRHKERKTFGLHATTKSKVNDITGTLKAIKNEVYFVFFFFFHVLAADTFVM
;
A
#
# COMPACT_ATOMS: atom_id res chain seq x y z
N MET A 1 19.90 9.91 -28.90
CA MET A 1 18.91 8.83 -28.66
C MET A 1 18.71 8.71 -27.16
N LYS A 2 17.51 8.98 -26.63
CA LYS A 2 17.24 8.81 -25.19
C LYS A 2 16.88 7.35 -24.94
N THR A 3 17.48 6.72 -23.93
CA THR A 3 17.12 5.35 -23.55
C THR A 3 15.67 5.32 -23.05
N ILE A 4 14.98 4.20 -23.29
CA ILE A 4 13.57 4.00 -22.87
C ILE A 4 13.40 4.29 -21.37
N THR A 5 14.41 3.94 -20.57
CA THR A 5 14.48 4.24 -19.13
C THR A 5 14.48 5.75 -18.84
N LEU A 6 15.25 6.54 -19.58
CA LEU A 6 15.31 7.99 -19.40
C LEU A 6 14.01 8.67 -19.84
N ALA A 7 13.36 8.16 -20.88
CA ALA A 7 12.06 8.67 -21.33
C ALA A 7 10.94 8.42 -20.31
N ASN A 8 11.01 7.32 -19.57
CA ASN A 8 9.96 6.88 -18.64
C ASN A 8 10.32 7.02 -17.15
N HIS A 9 11.42 7.71 -16.81
CA HIS A 9 11.94 7.79 -15.44
C HIS A 9 10.90 8.27 -14.41
N LYS A 10 9.96 9.16 -14.78
CA LYS A 10 8.87 9.60 -13.90
C LYS A 10 7.91 8.48 -13.52
N SER A 11 7.51 7.67 -14.50
CA SER A 11 6.64 6.51 -14.28
C SER A 11 7.35 5.46 -13.43
N ILE A 12 8.62 5.19 -13.74
CA ILE A 12 9.46 4.24 -12.98
C ILE A 12 9.61 4.69 -11.53
N ASN A 13 9.92 5.98 -11.29
CA ASN A 13 10.03 6.54 -9.95
C ASN A 13 8.69 6.49 -9.20
N CYS A 14 7.57 6.74 -9.89
CA CYS A 14 6.24 6.65 -9.28
C CYS A 14 5.95 5.23 -8.80
N VAL A 15 6.16 4.23 -9.66
CA VAL A 15 5.97 2.81 -9.32
C VAL A 15 6.93 2.38 -8.19
N GLN A 16 8.21 2.77 -8.27
CA GLN A 16 9.17 2.49 -7.20
C GLN A 16 8.75 3.11 -5.87
N HIS A 17 8.31 4.36 -5.88
CA HIS A 17 7.87 5.05 -4.68
C HIS A 17 6.60 4.42 -4.09
N GLU A 18 5.63 4.01 -4.91
CA GLU A 18 4.47 3.26 -4.44
C GLU A 18 4.84 1.91 -3.82
N LEU A 19 5.77 1.17 -4.44
CA LEU A 19 6.26 -0.10 -3.91
C LEU A 19 7.01 0.10 -2.58
N TYR A 20 7.84 1.13 -2.48
CA TYR A 20 8.58 1.48 -1.26
C TYR A 20 7.66 2.00 -0.14
N LEU A 21 6.69 2.84 -0.46
CA LEU A 21 5.68 3.31 0.51
C LEU A 21 4.81 2.16 1.02
N GLY A 22 4.45 1.23 0.12
CA GLY A 22 3.83 -0.04 0.49
C GLY A 22 4.67 -0.77 1.55
N HIS A 23 5.98 -0.87 1.34
CA HIS A 23 6.90 -1.49 2.29
C HIS A 23 6.90 -0.85 3.68
N ASN A 24 6.99 0.48 3.77
CA ASN A 24 6.97 1.21 5.05
C ASN A 24 5.61 1.17 5.76
N SER A 25 4.52 1.01 5.00
CA SER A 25 3.18 0.86 5.60
C SER A 25 2.97 -0.49 6.30
N PHE A 26 3.78 -1.51 5.99
CA PHE A 26 3.84 -2.75 6.76
C PHE A 26 4.69 -2.60 8.03
N CYS A 27 5.67 -1.69 8.02
CA CYS A 27 6.52 -1.35 9.16
C CYS A 27 5.86 -0.35 10.13
N THR A 28 4.53 -0.43 10.34
CA THR A 28 3.96 0.23 11.52
C THR A 28 4.61 -0.40 12.74
N ARG A 29 5.48 0.37 13.41
CA ARG A 29 6.10 0.05 14.70
C ARG A 29 5.10 -0.79 15.51
N HIS A 30 5.51 -1.99 15.93
CA HIS A 30 4.70 -2.89 16.78
C HIS A 30 4.56 -2.28 18.18
N SER A 31 4.01 -1.08 18.28
CA SER A 31 3.55 -0.52 19.54
C SER A 31 2.40 -1.40 19.99
N LYS A 32 2.53 -1.98 21.19
CA LYS A 32 1.44 -2.73 21.82
C LYS A 32 0.17 -1.86 21.77
N PRO A 33 -0.97 -2.43 21.35
CA PRO A 33 -2.24 -1.71 21.37
C PRO A 33 -2.50 -1.28 22.82
N SER A 34 -2.65 0.03 23.04
CA SER A 34 -3.08 0.56 24.33
C SER A 34 -4.55 0.97 24.23
N ALA A 35 -5.28 0.81 25.33
CA ALA A 35 -6.67 1.26 25.41
C ALA A 35 -6.79 2.76 25.10
N TRP A 36 -5.79 3.57 25.48
CA TRP A 36 -5.74 4.99 25.11
C TRP A 36 -5.65 5.23 23.60
N ASN A 37 -4.76 4.51 22.90
CA ASN A 37 -4.64 4.63 21.44
C ASN A 37 -5.93 4.20 20.72
N ALA A 38 -6.55 3.11 21.18
CA ALA A 38 -7.83 2.63 20.65
C ALA A 38 -8.96 3.65 20.88
N PHE A 39 -9.02 4.24 22.07
CA PHE A 39 -9.98 5.28 22.41
C PHE A 39 -9.79 6.55 21.58
N CYS A 40 -8.56 7.07 21.46
CA CYS A 40 -8.27 8.22 20.60
C CYS A 40 -8.61 7.96 19.12
N TRP A 41 -8.37 6.74 18.63
CA TRP A 41 -8.79 6.34 17.27
C TRP A 41 -10.30 6.42 17.11
N LYS A 42 -11.07 5.95 18.09
CA LYS A 42 -12.54 6.00 18.07
C LYS A 42 -13.05 7.44 18.11
N LYS A 43 -12.51 8.27 19.01
CA LYS A 43 -12.87 9.70 19.09
C LYS A 43 -12.57 10.49 17.82
N LYS A 44 -11.45 10.17 17.15
CA LYS A 44 -11.12 10.77 15.85
C LYS A 44 -12.13 10.42 14.76
N LYS A 45 -12.79 9.26 14.83
CA LYS A 45 -13.88 8.92 13.90
C LYS A 45 -15.18 9.68 14.19
N GLU A 46 -15.41 10.02 15.45
CA GLU A 46 -16.63 10.71 15.90
C GLU A 46 -16.55 12.22 15.61
N HIS A 47 -15.36 12.82 15.68
CA HIS A 47 -15.10 14.22 15.38
C HIS A 47 -14.20 14.37 14.14
N ASP A 48 -14.82 14.48 12.96
CA ASP A 48 -14.12 14.81 11.70
C ASP A 48 -13.88 16.33 11.55
N ASP A 49 -14.45 17.13 12.45
CA ASP A 49 -14.35 18.60 12.47
C ASP A 49 -13.07 19.06 13.16
N GLY A 50 -12.03 19.34 12.37
CA GLY A 50 -11.03 20.38 12.65
C GLY A 50 -10.10 20.21 13.86
N MET A 51 -8.80 20.12 13.58
CA MET A 51 -7.65 20.07 14.52
C MET A 51 -7.59 21.17 15.62
N SER A 52 -8.45 22.19 15.59
CA SER A 52 -8.31 23.41 16.41
C SER A 52 -8.78 23.27 17.87
N ALA A 53 -9.54 22.23 18.23
CA ALA A 53 -10.03 22.02 19.60
C ALA A 53 -9.25 20.94 20.39
N LEU A 54 -8.07 20.54 19.92
CA LEU A 54 -7.37 19.33 20.39
C LEU A 54 -7.09 19.31 21.90
N LEU A 55 -6.75 20.44 22.53
CA LEU A 55 -6.39 20.48 23.97
C LEU A 55 -7.61 20.33 24.89
N ALA A 56 -8.70 21.04 24.59
CA ALA A 56 -9.95 20.93 25.35
C ALA A 56 -10.59 19.55 25.17
N LEU A 57 -10.55 19.03 23.94
CA LEU A 57 -10.97 17.66 23.64
C LEU A 57 -10.10 16.63 24.36
N VAL A 58 -8.79 16.82 24.47
CA VAL A 58 -7.91 15.87 25.18
C VAL A 58 -8.22 15.81 26.67
N GLN A 59 -8.54 16.93 27.33
CA GLN A 59 -8.96 16.92 28.74
C GLN A 59 -10.30 16.20 28.93
N GLN A 60 -11.32 16.57 28.16
CA GLN A 60 -12.64 15.94 28.22
C GLN A 60 -12.57 14.44 27.87
N ALA A 61 -11.81 14.09 26.84
CA ALA A 61 -11.60 12.71 26.42
C ALA A 61 -10.79 11.91 27.46
N SER A 62 -9.88 12.55 28.20
CA SER A 62 -9.17 11.89 29.30
C SER A 62 -10.11 11.54 30.46
N GLU A 63 -11.06 12.41 30.80
CA GLU A 63 -12.05 12.15 31.85
C GLU A 63 -13.01 11.03 31.44
N GLU A 64 -13.51 11.11 30.20
CA GLU A 64 -14.35 10.07 29.60
C GLU A 64 -13.62 8.72 29.59
N TYR A 65 -12.37 8.67 29.17
CA TYR A 65 -11.56 7.46 29.19
C TYR A 65 -11.34 6.90 30.60
N ARG A 66 -11.17 7.76 31.61
CA ARG A 66 -11.05 7.33 33.00
C ARG A 66 -12.35 6.73 33.53
N SER A 67 -13.49 7.24 33.08
CA SER A 67 -14.82 6.73 33.43
C SER A 67 -15.16 5.37 32.82
N LEU A 68 -14.45 4.96 31.76
CA LEU A 68 -14.65 3.65 31.12
C LEU A 68 -14.29 2.50 32.05
N SER A 69 -15.15 1.48 32.05
CA SER A 69 -14.91 0.21 32.72
C SER A 69 -13.72 -0.54 32.10
N MET A 70 -13.24 -1.58 32.79
CA MET A 70 -12.17 -2.42 32.26
C MET A 70 -12.66 -3.24 31.06
N GLU A 71 -13.93 -3.64 31.09
CA GLU A 71 -14.63 -4.35 30.02
C GLU A 71 -14.70 -3.48 28.76
N ASP A 72 -15.09 -2.20 28.90
CA ASP A 72 -15.18 -1.27 27.76
C ASP A 72 -13.80 -0.99 27.15
N LYS A 73 -12.77 -0.86 27.99
CA LYS A 73 -11.37 -0.70 27.53
C LYS A 73 -10.89 -1.93 26.76
N ALA A 74 -11.25 -3.13 27.22
CA ALA A 74 -10.91 -4.37 26.52
C ALA A 74 -11.63 -4.47 25.16
N ALA A 75 -12.92 -4.15 25.12
CA ALA A 75 -13.70 -4.12 23.89
C ALA A 75 -13.14 -3.11 22.86
N LEU A 76 -12.71 -1.92 23.32
CA LEU A 76 -12.04 -0.92 22.47
C LEU A 76 -10.74 -1.44 21.87
N ILE A 77 -9.91 -2.12 22.66
CA ILE A 77 -8.67 -2.73 22.16
C ILE A 77 -8.99 -3.78 21.10
N GLU A 78 -9.97 -4.64 21.33
CA GLU A 78 -10.35 -5.68 20.38
C GLU A 78 -10.87 -5.09 19.06
N GLU A 79 -11.76 -4.10 19.12
CA GLU A 79 -12.28 -3.41 17.94
C GLU A 79 -11.15 -2.76 17.13
N TYR A 80 -10.25 -2.05 17.83
CA TYR A 80 -9.10 -1.40 17.23
C TYR A 80 -8.15 -2.40 16.58
N MET A 81 -7.92 -3.55 17.21
CA MET A 81 -7.11 -4.63 16.66
C MET A 81 -7.71 -5.21 15.39
N ARG A 82 -9.00 -5.55 15.41
CA ARG A 82 -9.72 -6.02 14.20
C ARG A 82 -9.68 -5.01 13.07
N HIS A 83 -9.75 -3.72 13.38
CA HIS A 83 -9.61 -2.65 12.38
C HIS A 83 -8.18 -2.61 11.81
N LYS A 84 -7.17 -2.67 12.67
CA LYS A 84 -5.76 -2.69 12.26
C LYS A 84 -5.47 -3.90 11.36
N GLU A 85 -5.93 -5.08 11.75
CA GLU A 85 -5.80 -6.31 10.97
C GLU A 85 -6.47 -6.20 9.60
N ARG A 86 -7.73 -5.72 9.54
CA ARG A 86 -8.42 -5.49 8.27
C ARG A 86 -7.67 -4.50 7.36
N LYS A 87 -7.15 -3.41 7.93
CA LYS A 87 -6.39 -2.41 7.17
C LYS A 87 -5.08 -3.00 6.64
N THR A 88 -4.36 -3.76 7.46
CA THR A 88 -3.14 -4.48 7.05
C THR A 88 -3.47 -5.50 5.96
N PHE A 89 -4.52 -6.30 6.13
CA PHE A 89 -4.94 -7.27 5.13
C PHE A 89 -5.28 -6.62 3.79
N GLY A 90 -6.05 -5.53 3.79
CA GLY A 90 -6.37 -4.77 2.58
C GLY A 90 -5.11 -4.27 1.87
N LEU A 91 -4.17 -3.71 2.62
CA LEU A 91 -2.88 -3.25 2.10
C LEU A 91 -2.04 -4.40 1.50
N HIS A 92 -1.97 -5.55 2.19
CA HIS A 92 -1.29 -6.75 1.70
C HIS A 92 -1.94 -7.25 0.40
N ALA A 93 -3.27 -7.32 0.36
CA ALA A 93 -4.02 -7.77 -0.82
C ALA A 93 -3.79 -6.85 -2.03
N THR A 94 -3.88 -5.53 -1.83
CA THR A 94 -3.59 -4.55 -2.90
C THR A 94 -2.16 -4.65 -3.39
N THR A 95 -1.19 -4.78 -2.47
CA THR A 95 0.23 -4.92 -2.85
C THR A 95 0.46 -6.19 -3.66
N LYS A 96 -0.09 -7.31 -3.23
CA LYS A 96 -0.02 -8.58 -3.97
C LYS A 96 -0.64 -8.46 -5.36
N SER A 97 -1.79 -7.78 -5.48
CA SER A 97 -2.42 -7.52 -6.77
C SER A 97 -1.53 -6.68 -7.69
N LYS A 98 -0.91 -5.61 -7.18
CA LYS A 98 0.01 -4.76 -7.95
C LYS A 98 1.23 -5.54 -8.44
N VAL A 99 1.83 -6.38 -7.57
CA VAL A 99 2.96 -7.23 -7.95
C VAL A 99 2.58 -8.22 -9.05
N ASN A 100 1.40 -8.84 -8.94
CA ASN A 100 0.90 -9.76 -9.96
C ASN A 100 0.67 -9.06 -11.31
N ASP A 101 0.08 -7.87 -11.31
CA ASP A 101 -0.16 -7.07 -12.51
C ASP A 101 1.16 -6.73 -13.22
N ILE A 102 2.13 -6.15 -12.50
CA ILE A 102 3.48 -5.85 -13.02
C ILE A 102 4.14 -7.10 -13.61
N THR A 103 4.07 -8.23 -12.89
CA THR A 103 4.67 -9.49 -13.34
C THR A 103 4.00 -10.01 -14.61
N GLY A 104 2.68 -9.90 -14.70
CA GLY A 104 1.90 -10.27 -15.88
C GLY A 104 2.26 -9.43 -17.09
N THR A 105 2.26 -8.10 -16.95
CA THR A 105 2.61 -7.17 -18.03
C THR A 105 4.05 -7.37 -18.51
N LEU A 106 5.02 -7.55 -17.60
CA LEU A 106 6.41 -7.82 -17.97
C LEU A 106 6.55 -9.13 -18.75
N LYS A 107 5.80 -10.17 -18.38
CA LYS A 107 5.80 -11.46 -19.10
C LYS A 107 5.23 -11.30 -20.51
N ALA A 108 4.13 -10.54 -20.66
CA ALA A 108 3.53 -10.26 -21.96
C ALA A 108 4.50 -9.50 -22.88
N ILE A 109 5.08 -8.40 -22.39
CA ILE A 109 6.09 -7.62 -23.14
C ILE A 109 7.26 -8.50 -23.55
N LYS A 110 7.78 -9.34 -22.64
CA LYS A 110 8.86 -10.27 -22.96
C LYS A 110 8.45 -11.18 -24.11
N ASN A 111 7.27 -11.80 -24.05
CA ASN A 111 6.80 -12.71 -25.10
C ASN A 111 6.66 -12.00 -26.45
N GLU A 112 6.13 -10.78 -26.48
CA GLU A 112 6.01 -9.99 -27.72
C GLU A 112 7.38 -9.65 -28.30
N VAL A 113 8.34 -9.19 -27.49
CA VAL A 113 9.70 -8.89 -27.94
C VAL A 113 10.38 -10.14 -28.50
N TYR A 114 10.23 -11.29 -27.82
CA TYR A 114 10.76 -12.57 -28.32
C TYR A 114 10.11 -12.98 -29.64
N PHE A 115 8.79 -12.83 -29.76
CA PHE A 115 8.06 -13.14 -30.99
C PHE A 115 8.53 -12.27 -32.15
N VAL A 116 8.60 -10.95 -31.94
CA VAL A 116 9.08 -9.98 -32.94
C VAL A 116 10.51 -10.32 -33.35
N PHE A 117 11.40 -10.55 -32.39
CA PHE A 117 12.79 -10.89 -32.66
C PHE A 117 12.91 -12.19 -33.47
N PHE A 118 12.18 -13.24 -33.08
CA PHE A 118 12.16 -14.50 -33.81
C PHE A 118 11.64 -14.34 -35.23
N PHE A 119 10.56 -13.56 -35.42
CA PHE A 119 9.98 -13.31 -36.74
C PHE A 119 10.95 -12.54 -37.65
N PHE A 120 11.59 -11.48 -37.14
CA PHE A 120 12.58 -10.73 -37.90
C PHE A 120 13.79 -11.58 -38.30
N PHE A 121 14.32 -12.39 -37.38
CA PHE A 121 15.45 -13.28 -37.71
C PHE A 121 15.06 -14.40 -38.67
N HIS A 122 13.85 -14.95 -38.57
CA HIS A 122 13.43 -16.02 -39.45
C HIS A 122 13.12 -15.53 -40.88
N VAL A 123 12.49 -14.36 -41.00
CA VAL A 123 12.25 -13.71 -42.31
C VAL A 123 13.57 -13.29 -42.95
N LEU A 124 14.47 -12.64 -42.21
CA LEU A 124 15.80 -12.28 -42.73
C LEU A 124 16.64 -13.50 -43.12
N ALA A 125 16.58 -14.60 -42.36
CA ALA A 125 17.29 -15.83 -42.67
C ALA A 125 16.72 -16.54 -43.92
N ALA A 126 15.39 -16.51 -44.12
CA ALA A 126 14.74 -17.06 -45.30
C ALA A 126 15.08 -16.27 -46.57
N ASP A 127 15.17 -14.93 -46.49
CA ASP A 127 15.55 -14.08 -47.62
C ASP A 127 17.03 -14.23 -48.00
N THR A 128 17.92 -14.56 -47.06
CA THR A 128 19.32 -14.89 -47.36
C THR A 128 19.55 -16.27 -47.98
N PHE A 129 18.58 -17.19 -47.93
CA PHE A 129 18.71 -18.54 -48.49
C PHE A 129 18.10 -18.68 -49.90
N VAL A 130 17.37 -17.65 -50.36
CA VAL A 130 16.76 -17.58 -51.70
C VAL A 130 17.63 -16.77 -52.69
N MET A 131 18.83 -16.35 -52.29
CA MET A 131 19.80 -15.68 -53.18
C MET A 131 20.97 -16.58 -53.56
#